data_AF-A0A3N4Z8M4-F1
#
_entry.id   AF-A0A3N4Z8M4-F1
#
_cell.length_a   1.000
_cell.length_b   1.000
_cell.length_c   1.000
_cell.angle_alpha   90.00
_cell.angle_beta   90.00
_cell.angle_gamma   90.00
#
_symmetry.space_group_name_H-M   'P 1'
#
loop_
_entity.id
_entity.type
_entity.pdbx_description
1 polymer ?
#
loop_
_entity_poly.entity_id
_entity_poly.type
_entity_poly.pdbx_seq_one_letter_code
_entity_poly.pdbx_strand_id
1 'polypeptide(L)'
;MTSGPDRDQARDLRALRREADHVALDGHATTSARPTHRIIATHLWTMLRHLGFTDGRVLAVGDGAATLLGLPHNDDTSPLSVVADVPAAHAPSSQLSVQVRTPKAHERFDVVICSLPYNDVRLQDPEHVVLRRAVQAQLAVTMQRLTRPGGYAALLASHDLMDHPFPETRRHLHLGADLLGAVRLPAGALRRLPGLDLPTDLLVLQRRPDRASTRSQEFERTTTIHVDGRDVEINTYFENHADQVLGAVGADPLAWGPAAITVSATPDRLDRDLAEALGNVTTHALRTGLTYTPHATGVEPEQPSVADLTRRHHRREAPTPSRPHLRRADSHTGLEP
;
A
#
# COMPACT_ATOMS: atom_id res chain seq x y z
N MET A 1 23.33 -40.36 4.91
CA MET A 1 22.28 -40.25 5.95
C MET A 1 22.54 -38.98 6.74
N THR A 2 21.96 -37.85 6.34
CA THR A 2 21.96 -36.63 7.15
C THR A 2 20.81 -36.74 8.14
N SER A 3 21.10 -37.17 9.36
CA SER A 3 20.17 -37.07 10.49
C SER A 3 19.74 -35.61 10.62
N GLY A 4 18.45 -35.35 10.44
CA GLY A 4 17.88 -34.03 10.68
C GLY A 4 18.10 -33.58 12.12
N PRO A 5 18.02 -32.27 12.40
CA PRO A 5 18.27 -31.75 13.75
C PRO A 5 17.35 -32.42 14.76
N ASP A 6 17.92 -32.76 15.92
CA ASP A 6 17.19 -33.31 17.05
C ASP A 6 16.04 -32.37 17.44
N ARG A 7 14.91 -32.90 17.93
CA ARG A 7 13.71 -32.10 18.26
C ARG A 7 14.02 -31.02 19.29
N ASP A 8 14.91 -31.32 20.24
CA ASP A 8 15.35 -30.38 21.26
C ASP A 8 16.24 -29.29 20.64
N GLN A 9 17.16 -29.64 19.74
CA GLN A 9 17.96 -28.68 18.98
C GLN A 9 17.10 -27.76 18.10
N ALA A 10 16.07 -28.29 17.44
CA ALA A 10 15.14 -27.50 16.64
C ALA A 10 14.31 -26.53 17.50
N ARG A 11 13.93 -26.95 18.72
CA ARG A 11 13.24 -26.11 19.70
C ARG A 11 14.13 -24.97 20.18
N ASP A 12 15.40 -25.25 20.46
CA ASP A 12 16.38 -24.26 20.92
C ASP A 12 16.70 -23.23 19.84
N LEU A 13 16.90 -23.67 18.59
CA LEU A 13 17.11 -22.75 17.46
C LEU A 13 15.91 -21.83 17.22
N ARG A 14 14.69 -22.35 17.37
CA ARG A 14 13.48 -21.54 17.26
C ARG A 14 13.37 -20.52 18.39
N ALA A 15 13.71 -20.89 19.62
CA ALA A 15 13.73 -19.96 20.75
C ALA A 15 14.71 -18.80 20.49
N LEU A 16 15.92 -19.10 19.98
CA LEU A 16 16.91 -18.07 19.62
C LEU A 16 16.40 -17.11 18.53
N ARG A 17 15.69 -17.61 17.52
CA ARG A 17 15.09 -16.77 16.46
C ARG A 17 14.04 -15.83 17.03
N ARG A 18 13.17 -16.32 17.93
CA ARG A 18 12.15 -15.49 18.58
C ARG A 18 12.75 -14.43 19.48
N GLU A 19 13.85 -14.75 20.17
CA GLU A 19 14.59 -13.76 20.95
C GLU A 19 15.21 -12.68 20.06
N ALA A 20 15.83 -13.07 18.93
CA ALA A 20 16.35 -12.12 17.96
C ALA A 20 15.24 -11.19 17.41
N ASP A 21 14.05 -11.73 17.14
CA ASP A 21 12.89 -10.94 16.71
C ASP A 21 12.44 -9.97 17.79
N HIS A 22 12.43 -10.39 19.05
CA HIS A 22 12.07 -9.51 20.16
C HIS A 22 13.01 -8.31 20.27
N VAL A 23 14.33 -8.55 20.19
CA VAL A 23 15.35 -7.49 20.19
C VAL A 23 15.18 -6.54 19.01
N ALA A 24 14.92 -7.08 17.80
CA ALA A 24 14.70 -6.25 16.61
C ALA A 24 13.43 -5.41 16.73
N LEU A 25 12.33 -5.98 17.23
CA LEU A 25 11.07 -5.26 17.44
C LEU A 25 11.20 -4.16 18.50
N ASP A 26 11.94 -4.41 19.59
CA ASP A 26 12.24 -3.39 20.60
C ASP A 26 13.09 -2.25 20.02
N GLY A 27 14.11 -2.59 19.23
CA GLY A 27 14.93 -1.61 18.50
C GLY A 27 14.08 -0.73 17.56
N HIS A 28 13.13 -1.32 16.84
CA HIS A 28 12.19 -0.59 15.98
C HIS A 28 11.32 0.39 16.78
N ALA A 29 10.79 -0.05 17.93
CA ALA A 29 9.91 0.75 18.77
C ALA A 29 10.63 1.91 19.48
N THR A 30 11.92 1.73 19.80
CA THR A 30 12.70 2.68 20.61
C THR A 30 13.59 3.60 19.79
N THR A 31 13.84 3.28 18.51
CA THR A 31 14.71 4.05 17.63
C THR A 31 13.90 4.85 16.62
N SER A 32 14.24 6.12 16.43
CA SER A 32 13.53 6.97 15.48
C SER A 32 14.01 6.76 14.04
N ALA A 33 13.06 6.56 13.10
CA ALA A 33 13.31 6.66 11.65
C ALA A 33 13.06 8.09 11.09
N ARG A 34 12.90 9.09 11.97
CA ARG A 34 12.54 10.48 11.57
C ARG A 34 13.46 11.07 10.50
N PRO A 35 14.80 10.94 10.56
CA PRO A 35 15.67 11.52 9.54
C PRO A 35 15.29 11.06 8.13
N THR A 36 15.07 9.76 7.95
CA THR A 36 14.67 9.19 6.67
C THR A 36 13.22 9.53 6.31
N HIS A 37 12.30 9.53 7.28
CA HIS A 37 10.92 9.99 7.05
C HIS A 37 10.84 11.44 6.56
N ARG A 38 11.73 12.34 7.01
CA ARG A 38 11.80 13.73 6.50
C ARG A 38 12.21 13.79 5.03
N ILE A 39 13.19 12.97 4.63
CA ILE A 39 13.62 12.87 3.23
C ILE A 39 12.47 12.34 2.38
N ILE A 40 11.82 11.24 2.82
CA ILE A 40 10.65 10.66 2.16
C ILE A 40 9.52 11.69 2.02
N ALA A 41 9.16 12.38 3.11
CA ALA A 41 8.10 13.38 3.10
C ALA A 41 8.40 14.49 2.08
N THR A 42 9.63 15.01 2.07
CA THR A 42 10.03 16.11 1.17
C THR A 42 9.80 15.75 -0.30
N HIS A 43 10.29 14.58 -0.72
CA HIS A 43 10.18 14.15 -2.12
C HIS A 43 8.79 13.65 -2.49
N LEU A 44 8.10 12.95 -1.58
CA LEU A 44 6.72 12.53 -1.77
C LEU A 44 5.80 13.73 -1.98
N TRP A 45 5.91 14.75 -1.13
CA TRP A 45 5.11 15.97 -1.26
C TRP A 45 5.43 16.73 -2.55
N THR A 46 6.71 16.80 -2.93
CA THR A 46 7.13 17.40 -4.21
C THR A 46 6.47 16.68 -5.39
N MET A 47 6.49 15.34 -5.40
CA MET A 47 5.80 14.54 -6.42
C MET A 47 4.28 14.81 -6.41
N LEU A 48 3.63 14.76 -5.25
CA LEU A 48 2.17 14.99 -5.15
C LEU A 48 1.77 16.36 -5.71
N ARG A 49 2.56 17.42 -5.43
CA ARG A 49 2.35 18.76 -6.00
C ARG A 49 2.49 18.76 -7.52
N HIS A 50 3.54 18.13 -8.06
CA HIS A 50 3.73 18.03 -9.51
C HIS A 50 2.64 17.23 -10.22
N LEU A 51 2.02 16.26 -9.53
CA LEU A 51 0.88 15.51 -10.03
C LEU A 51 -0.46 16.24 -9.89
N GLY A 52 -0.46 17.45 -9.30
CA GLY A 52 -1.63 18.33 -9.24
C GLY A 52 -2.38 18.34 -7.91
N PHE A 53 -1.89 17.66 -6.86
CA PHE A 53 -2.48 17.80 -5.52
C PHE A 53 -2.15 19.19 -4.96
N THR A 54 -3.16 20.04 -4.80
CA THR A 54 -3.00 21.38 -4.21
C THR A 54 -3.50 21.41 -2.78
N ASP A 55 -4.70 20.90 -2.56
CA ASP A 55 -5.40 20.94 -1.29
C ASP A 55 -6.30 19.71 -1.13
N GLY A 56 -6.66 19.44 0.12
CA GLY A 56 -7.58 18.37 0.48
C GLY A 56 -7.30 17.80 1.86
N ARG A 57 -8.05 16.77 2.19
CA ARG A 57 -7.95 16.07 3.47
C ARG A 57 -6.91 14.97 3.38
N VAL A 58 -5.93 15.00 4.28
CA VAL A 58 -4.83 14.04 4.31
C VAL A 58 -4.86 13.25 5.62
N LEU A 59 -4.72 11.93 5.49
CA LEU A 59 -4.53 11.00 6.59
C LEU A 59 -3.09 10.50 6.57
N ALA A 60 -2.35 10.63 7.67
CA ALA A 60 -1.10 9.91 7.88
C ALA A 60 -1.24 8.90 9.02
N VAL A 61 -0.71 7.70 8.83
CA VAL A 61 -0.80 6.58 9.79
C VAL A 61 0.55 5.88 9.93
N GLY A 62 0.84 5.39 11.14
CA GLY A 62 2.01 4.58 11.45
C GLY A 62 3.17 5.40 12.01
N ASP A 63 4.33 4.76 12.04
CA ASP A 63 5.54 5.39 12.53
C ASP A 63 5.89 6.64 11.70
N GLY A 64 6.20 7.73 12.40
CA GLY A 64 6.49 9.02 11.78
C GLY A 64 5.32 9.69 11.07
N ALA A 65 4.05 9.34 11.35
CA ALA A 65 2.89 9.91 10.64
C ALA A 65 2.89 11.45 10.56
N ALA A 66 3.20 12.15 11.67
CA ALA A 66 3.30 13.61 11.66
C ALA A 66 4.43 14.13 10.76
N THR A 67 5.57 13.43 10.74
CA THR A 67 6.71 13.76 9.87
C THR A 67 6.39 13.50 8.40
N LEU A 68 5.75 12.38 8.08
CA LEU A 68 5.33 12.01 6.73
C LEU A 68 4.23 12.94 6.18
N LEU A 69 3.36 13.46 7.05
CA LEU A 69 2.43 14.54 6.71
C LEU A 69 3.14 15.86 6.36
N GLY A 70 4.44 15.98 6.68
CA GLY A 70 5.23 17.17 6.41
C GLY A 70 5.22 18.19 7.55
N LEU A 71 4.85 17.81 8.78
CA LEU A 71 4.89 18.72 9.91
C LEU A 71 6.31 18.89 10.48
N PRO A 72 6.68 20.09 10.96
CA PRO A 72 7.84 20.25 11.81
C PRO A 72 7.56 19.59 13.17
N HIS A 73 7.99 18.33 13.33
CA HIS A 73 7.83 17.58 14.57
C HIS A 73 9.15 17.49 15.32
N ASN A 74 9.15 17.96 16.57
CA ASN A 74 10.35 17.98 17.43
C ASN A 74 10.37 16.83 18.44
N ASP A 75 9.22 16.24 18.80
CA ASP A 75 9.16 15.19 19.83
C ASP A 75 9.49 13.79 19.27
N ASP A 76 10.22 13.00 20.05
CA ASP A 76 10.58 11.61 19.71
C ASP A 76 9.36 10.68 19.56
N THR A 77 8.22 11.08 20.12
CA THR A 77 6.94 10.39 19.95
C THR A 77 6.09 11.10 18.91
N SER A 78 5.96 10.50 17.72
CA SER A 78 4.96 10.92 16.74
C SER A 78 3.63 10.25 17.07
N PRO A 79 2.48 10.95 17.01
CA PRO A 79 1.18 10.28 16.99
C PRO A 79 1.14 9.25 15.86
N LEU A 80 0.50 8.10 16.11
CA LEU A 80 0.37 7.00 15.13
C LEU A 80 -0.70 7.27 14.07
N SER A 81 -1.57 8.25 14.27
CA SER A 81 -2.57 8.63 13.26
C SER A 81 -2.92 10.10 13.39
N VAL A 82 -2.75 10.82 12.29
CA VAL A 82 -3.07 12.25 12.19
C VAL A 82 -3.90 12.52 10.95
N VAL A 83 -4.89 13.38 11.10
CA VAL A 83 -5.70 13.91 10.01
C VAL A 83 -5.51 15.41 9.93
N ALA A 84 -5.34 15.93 8.72
CA ALA A 84 -5.25 17.37 8.50
C ALA A 84 -5.94 17.78 7.19
N ASP A 85 -6.50 18.98 7.20
CA ASP A 85 -6.97 19.65 5.99
C ASP A 85 -5.82 20.51 5.46
N VAL A 86 -5.21 20.09 4.36
CA VAL A 86 -4.00 20.70 3.78
C VAL A 86 -4.44 21.76 2.77
N PRO A 87 -4.12 23.05 2.98
CA PRO A 87 -4.45 24.10 2.02
C PRO A 87 -3.47 24.17 0.85
N ALA A 88 -3.90 24.82 -0.24
CA ALA A 88 -3.10 25.04 -1.44
C ALA A 88 -1.71 25.63 -1.15
N ALA A 89 -1.63 26.56 -0.20
CA ALA A 89 -0.41 27.26 0.19
C ALA A 89 0.51 26.47 1.14
N HIS A 90 0.14 25.25 1.58
CA HIS A 90 0.93 24.48 2.54
C HIS A 90 2.24 23.97 1.94
N ALA A 91 3.37 24.44 2.48
CA ALA A 91 4.68 23.87 2.20
C ALA A 91 5.05 22.81 3.26
N PRO A 92 5.77 21.73 2.89
CA PRO A 92 6.37 20.83 3.89
C PRO A 92 7.20 21.62 4.91
N SER A 93 7.15 21.20 6.17
CA SER A 93 7.70 21.86 7.35
C SER A 93 7.00 23.16 7.81
N SER A 94 5.86 23.53 7.22
CA SER A 94 5.01 24.61 7.76
C SER A 94 4.03 24.09 8.82
N GLN A 95 3.60 24.96 9.73
CA GLN A 95 2.61 24.59 10.74
C GLN A 95 1.26 24.29 10.09
N LEU A 96 0.59 23.25 10.58
CA LEU A 96 -0.73 22.83 10.14
C LEU A 96 -1.55 22.37 11.34
N SER A 97 -2.83 22.74 11.38
CA SER A 97 -3.74 22.22 12.40
C SER A 97 -4.05 20.75 12.11
N VAL A 98 -3.85 19.88 13.10
CA VAL A 98 -4.05 18.43 12.95
C VAL A 98 -4.91 17.85 14.04
N GLN A 99 -5.62 16.77 13.70
CA GLN A 99 -6.42 15.97 14.61
C GLN A 99 -5.74 14.62 14.82
N VAL A 100 -5.33 14.31 16.04
CA VAL A 100 -4.84 12.97 16.41
C VAL A 100 -6.04 12.07 16.67
N ARG A 101 -6.35 11.20 15.70
CA ARG A 101 -7.50 10.28 15.78
C ARG A 101 -7.40 9.14 14.78
N THR A 102 -8.05 8.04 15.09
CA THR A 102 -8.27 6.94 14.13
C THR A 102 -9.33 7.35 13.09
N PRO A 103 -9.12 7.06 11.79
CA PRO A 103 -10.14 7.29 10.77
C PRO A 103 -11.31 6.33 10.93
N LYS A 104 -12.53 6.80 10.62
CA LYS A 104 -13.71 5.93 10.54
C LYS A 104 -13.73 5.22 9.18
N ALA A 105 -14.30 4.01 9.11
CA ALA A 105 -14.31 3.20 7.89
C ALA A 105 -15.03 3.84 6.69
N HIS A 106 -15.98 4.74 6.93
CA HIS A 106 -16.71 5.47 5.87
C HIS A 106 -16.01 6.76 5.43
N GLU A 107 -15.01 7.24 6.17
CA GLU A 107 -14.28 8.45 5.79
C GLU A 107 -13.48 8.21 4.51
N ARG A 108 -13.30 9.28 3.75
CA ARG A 108 -12.45 9.31 2.56
C ARG A 108 -11.50 10.50 2.63
N PHE A 109 -10.30 10.28 2.12
CA PHE A 109 -9.20 11.23 2.12
C PHE A 109 -8.68 11.41 0.69
N ASP A 110 -8.22 12.62 0.38
CA ASP A 110 -7.56 12.95 -0.89
C ASP A 110 -6.20 12.28 -0.98
N VAL A 111 -5.48 12.23 0.15
CA VAL A 111 -4.20 11.53 0.27
C VAL A 111 -4.18 10.70 1.56
N VAL A 112 -3.72 9.46 1.46
CA VAL A 112 -3.42 8.60 2.61
C VAL A 112 -1.94 8.24 2.58
N ILE A 113 -1.19 8.54 3.63
CA ILE A 113 0.22 8.17 3.78
C ILE A 113 0.32 7.18 4.94
N CYS A 114 0.88 5.99 4.73
CA CYS A 114 0.95 4.99 5.78
C CYS A 114 2.32 4.32 5.85
N SER A 115 2.99 4.46 6.99
CA SER A 115 4.11 3.61 7.38
C SER A 115 3.55 2.33 7.96
N LEU A 116 3.57 1.25 7.19
CA LEU A 116 3.07 -0.05 7.63
C LEU A 116 3.96 -0.59 8.77
N PRO A 117 3.37 -1.27 9.77
CA PRO A 117 4.13 -1.71 10.94
C PRO A 117 5.26 -2.66 10.56
N TYR A 118 6.42 -2.49 11.20
CA TYR A 118 7.58 -3.37 11.06
C TYR A 118 8.12 -3.48 9.61
N ASN A 119 8.02 -2.38 8.85
CA ASN A 119 8.40 -2.32 7.44
C ASN A 119 9.93 -2.37 7.18
N ASP A 120 10.76 -2.22 8.21
CA ASP A 120 12.21 -2.33 8.18
C ASP A 120 12.76 -3.48 9.06
N VAL A 121 11.90 -4.26 9.71
CA VAL A 121 12.32 -5.29 10.68
C VAL A 121 12.60 -6.62 10.01
N ARG A 122 13.84 -7.10 10.11
CA ARG A 122 14.31 -8.40 9.61
C ARG A 122 14.00 -9.54 10.59
N LEU A 123 12.78 -10.07 10.50
CA LEU A 123 12.31 -11.17 11.33
C LEU A 123 12.91 -12.54 10.94
N GLN A 124 13.20 -13.36 11.94
CA GLN A 124 13.86 -14.66 11.89
C GLN A 124 12.89 -15.82 12.14
N ASP A 125 11.81 -15.64 12.91
CA ASP A 125 10.78 -16.68 13.06
C ASP A 125 9.77 -16.61 11.88
N PRO A 126 9.56 -17.73 11.15
CA PRO A 126 8.60 -17.78 10.05
C PRO A 126 7.18 -17.32 10.43
N GLU A 127 6.72 -17.61 11.65
CA GLU A 127 5.37 -17.22 12.10
C GLU A 127 5.25 -15.70 12.25
N HIS A 128 6.29 -15.03 12.74
CA HIS A 128 6.31 -13.57 12.83
C HIS A 128 6.30 -12.93 11.44
N VAL A 129 7.02 -13.51 10.48
CA VAL A 129 7.00 -13.06 9.09
C VAL A 129 5.61 -13.23 8.45
N VAL A 130 4.96 -14.37 8.66
CA VAL A 130 3.58 -14.60 8.20
C VAL A 130 2.62 -13.59 8.81
N LEU A 131 2.74 -13.33 10.12
CA LEU A 131 1.90 -12.34 10.81
C LEU A 131 2.11 -10.93 10.28
N ARG A 132 3.37 -10.49 10.10
CA ARG A 132 3.70 -9.19 9.50
C ARG A 132 3.03 -9.05 8.14
N ARG A 133 3.17 -10.05 7.25
CA ARG A 133 2.55 -10.02 5.92
C ARG A 133 1.03 -9.88 5.99
N ALA A 134 0.36 -10.63 6.86
CA ALA A 134 -1.09 -10.54 7.02
C ALA A 134 -1.54 -9.15 7.48
N VAL A 135 -0.84 -8.58 8.48
CA VAL A 135 -1.14 -7.24 9.01
C VAL A 135 -0.90 -6.16 7.95
N GLN A 136 0.25 -6.20 7.28
CA GLN A 136 0.57 -5.23 6.22
C GLN A 136 -0.40 -5.33 5.04
N ALA A 137 -0.79 -6.54 4.63
CA ALA A 137 -1.78 -6.74 3.57
C ALA A 137 -3.15 -6.13 3.92
N GLN A 138 -3.65 -6.40 5.13
CA GLN A 138 -4.91 -5.85 5.60
C GLN A 138 -4.86 -4.33 5.66
N LEU A 139 -3.81 -3.75 6.24
CA LEU A 139 -3.65 -2.30 6.35
C LEU A 139 -3.51 -1.64 4.98
N ALA A 140 -2.71 -2.19 4.06
CA ALA A 140 -2.57 -1.65 2.71
C ALA A 140 -3.92 -1.54 1.99
N VAL A 141 -4.74 -2.60 2.06
CA VAL A 141 -6.10 -2.60 1.50
C VAL A 141 -7.00 -1.59 2.21
N THR A 142 -6.91 -1.46 3.53
CA THR A 142 -7.67 -0.47 4.28
C THR A 142 -7.29 0.96 3.90
N MET A 143 -5.99 1.27 3.81
CA MET A 143 -5.50 2.61 3.43
C MET A 143 -5.94 2.98 2.01
N GLN A 144 -5.84 2.03 1.08
CA GLN A 144 -6.36 2.17 -0.27
C GLN A 144 -7.88 2.45 -0.27
N ARG A 145 -8.67 1.84 0.62
CA ARG A 145 -10.14 2.07 0.72
C ARG A 145 -10.51 3.40 1.38
N LEU A 146 -9.68 3.89 2.30
CA LEU A 146 -9.82 5.21 2.89
C LEU A 146 -9.43 6.32 1.91
N THR A 147 -8.75 5.99 0.81
CA THR A 147 -8.46 6.94 -0.27
C THR A 147 -9.67 7.08 -1.19
N ARG A 148 -10.12 8.31 -1.45
CA ARG A 148 -11.22 8.55 -2.39
C ARG A 148 -10.79 8.24 -3.83
N PRO A 149 -11.72 7.90 -4.75
CA PRO A 149 -11.44 7.85 -6.18
C PRO A 149 -10.71 9.11 -6.69
N GLY A 150 -9.65 8.90 -7.47
CA GLY A 150 -8.77 9.96 -7.99
C GLY A 150 -7.72 10.48 -7.00
N GLY A 151 -7.81 10.12 -5.71
CA GLY A 151 -6.82 10.42 -4.68
C GLY A 151 -5.65 9.45 -4.66
N TYR A 152 -4.69 9.70 -3.77
CA TYR A 152 -3.44 8.94 -3.68
C TYR A 152 -3.27 8.20 -2.36
N ALA A 153 -2.76 6.98 -2.42
CA ALA A 153 -2.26 6.25 -1.25
C ALA A 153 -0.75 6.02 -1.40
N ALA A 154 0.03 6.52 -0.44
CA ALA A 154 1.46 6.26 -0.33
C ALA A 154 1.71 5.30 0.84
N LEU A 155 2.28 4.14 0.56
CA LEU A 155 2.50 3.07 1.53
C LEU A 155 3.99 2.78 1.66
N LEU A 156 4.52 2.90 2.87
CA LEU A 156 5.88 2.47 3.20
C LEU A 156 5.79 1.06 3.82
N ALA A 157 6.13 0.05 3.04
CA ALA A 157 5.89 -1.36 3.33
C ALA A 157 7.18 -2.16 3.37
N SER A 158 7.19 -3.32 4.05
CA SER A 158 8.29 -4.27 3.85
C SER A 158 8.28 -4.78 2.41
N HIS A 159 9.45 -5.13 1.87
CA HIS A 159 9.58 -5.63 0.50
C HIS A 159 8.66 -6.85 0.20
N ASP A 160 8.31 -7.62 1.24
CA ASP A 160 7.35 -8.73 1.17
C ASP A 160 6.03 -8.35 0.49
N LEU A 161 5.52 -7.13 0.68
CA LEU A 161 4.26 -6.72 0.05
C LEU A 161 4.35 -6.80 -1.48
N MET A 162 5.53 -6.49 -2.03
CA MET A 162 5.84 -6.51 -3.45
C MET A 162 6.32 -7.89 -3.93
N ASP A 163 7.20 -8.54 -3.19
CA ASP A 163 7.94 -9.71 -3.68
C ASP A 163 7.34 -11.07 -3.29
N HIS A 164 6.33 -11.09 -2.41
CA HIS A 164 5.74 -12.36 -2.00
C HIS A 164 5.17 -13.13 -3.21
N PRO A 165 5.49 -14.42 -3.41
CA PRO A 165 5.08 -15.15 -4.62
C PRO A 165 3.57 -15.20 -4.84
N PHE A 166 2.80 -15.25 -3.75
CA PHE A 166 1.36 -15.30 -3.83
C PHE A 166 0.77 -13.90 -4.03
N PRO A 167 -0.04 -13.68 -5.09
CA PRO A 167 -0.41 -12.35 -5.57
C PRO A 167 -1.66 -11.76 -4.91
N GLU A 168 -2.31 -12.42 -3.95
CA GLU A 168 -3.67 -12.07 -3.49
C GLU A 168 -3.77 -10.62 -3.01
N THR A 169 -2.80 -10.17 -2.22
CA THR A 169 -2.75 -8.78 -1.74
C THR A 169 -2.56 -7.80 -2.88
N ARG A 170 -1.60 -8.05 -3.78
CA ARG A 170 -1.30 -7.16 -4.91
C ARG A 170 -2.46 -7.13 -5.90
N ARG A 171 -3.10 -8.27 -6.16
CA ARG A 171 -4.34 -8.38 -6.94
C ARG A 171 -5.46 -7.54 -6.30
N HIS A 172 -5.66 -7.62 -4.98
CA HIS A 172 -6.67 -6.81 -4.29
C HIS A 172 -6.42 -5.31 -4.45
N LEU A 173 -5.16 -4.89 -4.27
CA LEU A 173 -4.75 -3.50 -4.46
C LEU A 173 -4.96 -3.06 -5.92
N HIS A 174 -4.52 -3.88 -6.87
CA HIS A 174 -4.62 -3.63 -8.31
C HIS A 174 -6.07 -3.51 -8.82
N LEU A 175 -7.01 -4.23 -8.21
CA LEU A 175 -8.42 -4.15 -8.56
C LEU A 175 -9.04 -2.79 -8.25
N GLY A 176 -8.57 -2.10 -7.20
CA GLY A 176 -9.12 -0.80 -6.79
C GLY A 176 -8.24 0.42 -7.08
N ALA A 177 -6.99 0.22 -7.51
CA ALA A 177 -6.03 1.29 -7.71
C ALA A 177 -5.02 0.95 -8.82
N ASP A 178 -4.47 1.99 -9.42
CA ASP A 178 -3.33 1.90 -10.33
C ASP A 178 -2.05 2.22 -9.55
N LEU A 179 -0.99 1.44 -9.76
CA LEU A 179 0.34 1.78 -9.26
C LEU A 179 0.91 2.89 -10.15
N LEU A 180 1.17 4.08 -9.57
CA LEU A 180 1.93 5.12 -10.28
C LEU A 180 3.38 4.72 -10.38
N GLY A 181 3.90 4.19 -9.28
CA GLY A 181 5.26 3.65 -9.15
C GLY A 181 5.55 3.23 -7.73
N ALA A 182 6.67 2.54 -7.55
CA ALA A 182 7.19 2.15 -6.25
C ALA A 182 8.71 2.40 -6.22
N VAL A 183 9.27 2.72 -5.07
CA VAL A 183 10.72 2.90 -4.88
C VAL A 183 11.19 1.97 -3.77
N ARG A 184 12.18 1.13 -4.05
CA ARG A 184 12.80 0.25 -3.06
C ARG A 184 13.98 0.92 -2.40
N LEU A 185 13.87 1.14 -1.10
CA LEU A 185 14.91 1.71 -0.26
C LEU A 185 15.93 0.61 0.13
N PRO A 186 17.22 0.97 0.31
CA PRO A 186 18.23 0.02 0.73
C PRO A 186 17.98 -0.52 2.14
N ALA A 187 18.53 -1.69 2.43
CA ALA A 187 18.57 -2.26 3.77
C ALA A 187 19.13 -1.26 4.78
N GLY A 188 18.43 -1.08 5.90
CA GLY A 188 18.82 -0.13 6.93
C GLY A 188 18.66 1.35 6.56
N ALA A 189 17.87 1.66 5.51
CA ALA A 189 17.58 3.04 5.13
C ALA A 189 16.80 3.80 6.21
N LEU A 190 15.85 3.16 6.88
CA LEU A 190 15.08 3.80 7.94
C LEU A 190 15.89 3.90 9.24
N ARG A 191 16.54 2.81 9.62
CA ARG A 191 17.32 2.67 10.86
C ARG A 191 18.51 1.74 10.61
N ARG A 192 19.68 2.08 11.15
CA ARG A 192 20.90 1.27 11.02
C ARG A 192 21.22 0.55 12.33
N LEU A 193 20.38 -0.43 12.69
CA LEU A 193 20.56 -1.28 13.85
C LEU A 193 20.46 -2.76 13.45
N PRO A 194 21.09 -3.68 14.21
CA PRO A 194 20.91 -5.11 13.99
C PRO A 194 19.43 -5.50 13.97
N GLY A 195 19.00 -6.22 12.93
CA GLY A 195 17.61 -6.65 12.76
C GLY A 195 16.67 -5.58 12.18
N LEU A 196 17.16 -4.35 11.91
CA LEU A 196 16.42 -3.27 11.24
C LEU A 196 16.94 -3.01 9.82
N ASP A 197 17.43 -4.07 9.20
CA ASP A 197 18.11 -4.10 7.91
C ASP A 197 17.25 -4.75 6.81
N LEU A 198 15.93 -4.71 6.94
CA LEU A 198 15.03 -5.15 5.88
C LEU A 198 14.82 -4.04 4.83
N PRO A 199 14.90 -4.34 3.52
CA PRO A 199 14.49 -3.39 2.50
C PRO A 199 13.02 -3.00 2.64
N THR A 200 12.75 -1.72 2.38
CA THR A 200 11.43 -1.11 2.52
C THR A 200 11.03 -0.48 1.19
N ASP A 201 9.78 -0.68 0.77
CA ASP A 201 9.25 -0.13 -0.46
C ASP A 201 8.31 1.05 -0.16
N LEU A 202 8.49 2.16 -0.87
CA LEU A 202 7.52 3.25 -0.95
C LEU A 202 6.66 3.06 -2.19
N LEU A 203 5.42 2.58 -2.03
CA LEU A 203 4.46 2.39 -3.11
C LEU A 203 3.54 3.61 -3.20
N VAL A 204 3.30 4.14 -4.40
CA VAL A 204 2.31 5.20 -4.62
C VAL A 204 1.23 4.71 -5.58
N LEU A 205 -0.01 4.70 -5.09
CA LEU A 205 -1.20 4.20 -5.75
C LEU A 205 -2.18 5.34 -6.01
N GLN A 206 -2.82 5.36 -7.18
CA GLN A 206 -3.96 6.22 -7.46
C GLN A 206 -5.22 5.38 -7.33
N ARG A 207 -6.14 5.81 -6.45
CA ARG A 207 -7.42 5.12 -6.33
C ARG A 207 -8.20 5.26 -7.64
N ARG A 208 -8.55 4.13 -8.24
CA ARG A 208 -9.29 4.11 -9.50
C ARG A 208 -10.75 4.52 -9.26
N PRO A 209 -11.36 5.29 -10.18
CA PRO A 209 -12.81 5.45 -10.23
C PRO A 209 -13.54 4.11 -10.39
N ASP A 210 -14.73 4.01 -9.83
CA ASP A 210 -15.56 2.82 -9.98
C ASP A 210 -15.79 2.53 -11.48
N ARG A 211 -15.61 1.26 -11.88
CA ARG A 211 -15.81 0.72 -13.24
C ARG A 211 -14.75 1.04 -14.31
N ALA A 212 -13.63 1.68 -13.97
CA ALA A 212 -12.52 1.77 -14.91
C ALA A 212 -11.74 0.43 -14.99
N SER A 213 -11.21 0.12 -16.19
CA SER A 213 -10.44 -1.10 -16.44
C SER A 213 -9.10 -1.09 -15.71
N THR A 214 -8.63 -2.28 -15.33
CA THR A 214 -7.27 -2.48 -14.83
C THR A 214 -6.23 -2.18 -15.90
N ARG A 215 -5.09 -1.61 -15.50
CA ARG A 215 -3.92 -1.35 -16.37
C ARG A 215 -2.91 -2.52 -16.30
N SER A 216 -1.60 -2.22 -16.36
CA SER A 216 -0.50 -3.20 -16.33
C SER A 216 -0.62 -4.18 -15.16
N GLN A 217 -0.36 -5.46 -15.42
CA GLN A 217 -0.34 -6.51 -14.40
C GLN A 217 1.06 -6.73 -13.78
N GLU A 218 2.07 -5.93 -14.14
CA GLU A 218 3.44 -6.08 -13.61
C GLU A 218 3.47 -6.02 -12.10
N PHE A 219 2.72 -5.09 -11.50
CA PHE A 219 2.57 -4.99 -10.05
C PHE A 219 2.04 -6.29 -9.42
N GLU A 220 1.15 -7.02 -10.08
CA GLU A 220 0.58 -8.25 -9.51
C GLU A 220 1.60 -9.41 -9.50
N ARG A 221 2.55 -9.42 -10.43
CA ARG A 221 3.41 -10.57 -10.72
C ARG A 221 4.76 -10.49 -10.02
N THR A 222 5.34 -11.66 -9.75
CA THR A 222 6.74 -11.81 -9.36
C THR A 222 7.47 -12.63 -10.41
N THR A 223 8.79 -12.52 -10.40
CA THR A 223 9.71 -13.38 -11.12
C THR A 223 10.84 -13.80 -10.19
N THR A 224 11.48 -14.91 -10.50
CA THR A 224 12.70 -15.35 -9.82
C THR A 224 13.91 -14.78 -10.56
N ILE A 225 14.83 -14.18 -9.83
CA ILE A 225 16.15 -13.76 -10.33
C ILE A 225 17.25 -14.57 -9.63
N HIS A 226 18.39 -14.70 -10.30
CA HIS A 226 19.56 -15.36 -9.76
C HIS A 226 20.63 -14.33 -9.38
N VAL A 227 20.88 -14.15 -8.09
CA VAL A 227 21.83 -13.18 -7.54
C VAL A 227 22.59 -13.78 -6.37
N ASP A 228 23.89 -13.48 -6.24
CA ASP A 228 24.78 -14.04 -5.23
C ASP A 228 24.75 -15.58 -5.13
N GLY A 229 24.56 -16.25 -6.29
CA GLY A 229 24.47 -17.70 -6.38
C GLY A 229 23.16 -18.29 -5.83
N ARG A 230 22.12 -17.47 -5.64
CA ARG A 230 20.85 -17.85 -5.02
C ARG A 230 19.67 -17.33 -5.84
N ASP A 231 18.58 -18.09 -5.80
CA ASP A 231 17.31 -17.67 -6.37
C ASP A 231 16.55 -16.79 -5.36
N VAL A 232 16.10 -15.63 -5.83
CA VAL A 232 15.36 -14.64 -5.05
C VAL A 232 14.13 -14.22 -5.84
N GLU A 233 13.00 -14.09 -5.15
CA GLU A 233 11.76 -13.57 -5.73
C GLU A 233 11.77 -12.04 -5.72
N ILE A 234 11.39 -11.45 -6.85
CA ILE A 234 11.27 -10.00 -7.03
C ILE A 234 9.99 -9.68 -7.79
N ASN A 235 9.31 -8.59 -7.40
CA ASN A 235 8.17 -8.09 -8.16
C ASN A 235 8.56 -7.72 -9.59
N THR A 236 7.73 -8.07 -10.57
CA THR A 236 7.99 -7.77 -11.99
C THR A 236 8.09 -6.27 -12.26
N TYR A 237 7.44 -5.43 -11.44
CA TYR A 237 7.65 -3.98 -11.49
C TYR A 237 9.12 -3.60 -11.28
N PHE A 238 9.77 -4.09 -10.23
CA PHE A 238 11.17 -3.74 -9.94
C PHE A 238 12.15 -4.36 -10.94
N GLU A 239 11.84 -5.56 -11.46
CA GLU A 239 12.61 -6.16 -12.56
C GLU A 239 12.63 -5.26 -13.81
N ASN A 240 11.46 -4.68 -14.16
CA ASN A 240 11.32 -3.81 -15.32
C ASN A 240 11.71 -2.35 -15.06
N HIS A 241 11.89 -1.98 -13.79
CA HIS A 241 12.19 -0.63 -13.32
C HIS A 241 13.36 -0.65 -12.33
N ALA A 242 14.51 -1.16 -12.76
CA ALA A 242 15.71 -1.25 -11.93
C ALA A 242 16.20 0.10 -11.39
N ASP A 243 15.89 1.22 -12.07
CA ASP A 243 16.14 2.59 -11.62
C ASP A 243 15.35 2.98 -10.36
N GLN A 244 14.31 2.21 -10.03
CA GLN A 244 13.50 2.39 -8.82
C GLN A 244 14.00 1.57 -7.63
N VAL A 245 15.07 0.81 -7.79
CA VAL A 245 15.78 0.14 -6.69
C VAL A 245 17.00 0.98 -6.32
N LEU A 246 16.97 1.60 -5.14
CA LEU A 246 18.00 2.57 -4.72
C LEU A 246 19.26 1.87 -4.18
N GLY A 247 19.92 1.10 -5.04
CA GLY A 247 21.13 0.36 -4.69
C GLY A 247 21.34 -0.88 -5.56
N ALA A 248 22.29 -1.72 -5.15
CA ALA A 248 22.55 -3.01 -5.75
C ALA A 248 21.73 -4.09 -5.06
N VAL A 249 20.95 -4.83 -5.86
CA VAL A 249 20.21 -6.02 -5.44
C VAL A 249 21.19 -7.13 -5.04
N GLY A 250 20.90 -7.81 -3.93
CA GLY A 250 21.62 -8.99 -3.47
C GLY A 250 20.66 -10.01 -2.83
N ALA A 251 21.21 -11.13 -2.38
CA ALA A 251 20.46 -12.16 -1.68
C ALA A 251 20.78 -12.16 -0.18
N ASP A 252 19.73 -12.15 0.63
CA ASP A 252 19.81 -12.30 2.08
C ASP A 252 19.39 -13.72 2.51
N PRO A 253 20.32 -14.55 3.00
CA PRO A 253 20.03 -15.90 3.44
C PRO A 253 19.04 -15.94 4.61
N LEU A 254 17.88 -16.58 4.40
CA LEU A 254 16.97 -16.95 5.47
C LEU A 254 17.27 -18.36 5.98
N ALA A 255 17.12 -18.55 7.29
CA ALA A 255 17.43 -19.83 7.95
C ALA A 255 16.32 -20.89 7.81
N TRP A 256 15.25 -20.62 7.06
CA TRP A 256 14.04 -21.44 7.00
C TRP A 256 13.30 -21.40 5.65
N GLY A 257 13.93 -20.86 4.61
CA GLY A 257 13.27 -20.73 3.30
C GLY A 257 14.24 -20.27 2.20
N PRO A 258 13.69 -19.86 1.05
CA PRO A 258 14.47 -19.19 0.00
C PRO A 258 15.15 -17.93 0.55
N ALA A 259 16.20 -17.47 -0.13
CA ALA A 259 16.78 -16.18 0.23
C ALA A 259 15.77 -15.05 -0.02
N ALA A 260 15.76 -14.07 0.87
CA ALA A 260 15.04 -12.83 0.65
C ALA A 260 15.90 -11.90 -0.20
N ILE A 261 15.28 -10.89 -0.79
CA ILE A 261 16.02 -9.82 -1.45
C ILE A 261 16.64 -8.90 -0.40
N THR A 262 17.84 -8.39 -0.68
CA THR A 262 18.41 -7.25 0.03
C THR A 262 18.89 -6.21 -0.97
N VAL A 263 19.05 -4.97 -0.52
CA VAL A 263 19.53 -3.88 -1.36
C VAL A 263 20.61 -3.15 -0.58
N SER A 264 21.81 -3.13 -1.15
CA SER A 264 22.95 -2.40 -0.60
C SER A 264 23.14 -1.08 -1.33
N ALA A 265 23.42 -0.01 -0.60
CA ALA A 265 23.68 1.29 -1.18
C ALA A 265 24.91 1.93 -0.55
N THR A 266 25.59 2.78 -1.31
CA THR A 266 26.61 3.64 -0.72
C THR A 266 25.95 4.66 0.23
N PRO A 267 26.56 4.97 1.37
CA PRO A 267 26.05 5.97 2.30
C PRO A 267 25.74 7.32 1.63
N ASP A 268 24.83 8.07 2.24
CA ASP A 268 24.52 9.48 1.93
C ASP A 268 23.99 9.79 0.52
N ARG A 269 23.59 8.77 -0.24
CA ARG A 269 22.93 8.96 -1.54
C ARG A 269 21.41 8.99 -1.50
N LEU A 270 20.81 8.56 -0.38
CA LEU A 270 19.37 8.29 -0.30
C LEU A 270 18.50 9.48 -0.74
N ASP A 271 18.87 10.69 -0.33
CA ASP A 271 18.15 11.92 -0.67
C ASP A 271 18.08 12.15 -2.20
N ARG A 272 19.25 12.21 -2.85
CA ARG A 272 19.33 12.39 -4.31
C ARG A 272 18.65 11.24 -5.06
N ASP A 273 18.96 10.01 -4.69
CA ASP A 273 18.52 8.83 -5.44
C ASP A 273 16.99 8.65 -5.30
N LEU A 274 16.40 8.98 -4.14
CA LEU A 274 14.95 9.02 -3.96
C LEU A 274 14.29 10.15 -4.76
N ALA A 275 14.93 11.33 -4.83
CA ALA A 275 14.43 12.44 -5.63
C ALA A 275 14.34 12.08 -7.12
N GLU A 276 15.39 11.42 -7.64
CA GLU A 276 15.44 10.94 -9.03
C GLU A 276 14.36 9.88 -9.30
N ALA A 277 14.26 8.86 -8.42
CA ALA A 277 13.28 7.79 -8.56
C ALA A 277 11.83 8.32 -8.56
N LEU A 278 11.47 9.19 -7.61
CA LEU A 278 10.14 9.82 -7.59
C LEU A 278 9.92 10.80 -8.75
N GLY A 279 10.98 11.43 -9.27
CA GLY A 279 10.93 12.21 -10.51
C GLY A 279 10.58 11.35 -11.74
N ASN A 280 11.14 10.14 -11.83
CA ASN A 280 10.82 9.18 -12.88
C ASN A 280 9.36 8.71 -12.77
N VAL A 281 8.88 8.40 -11.56
CA VAL A 281 7.47 8.07 -11.28
C VAL A 281 6.55 9.21 -11.69
N THR A 282 6.88 10.45 -11.32
CA THR A 282 6.12 11.65 -11.71
C THR A 282 6.02 11.78 -13.23
N THR A 283 7.15 11.64 -13.92
CA THR A 283 7.22 11.76 -15.39
C THR A 283 6.41 10.66 -16.08
N HIS A 284 6.45 9.43 -15.56
CA HIS A 284 5.62 8.33 -16.07
C HIS A 284 4.13 8.60 -15.85
N ALA A 285 3.74 9.03 -14.66
CA ALA A 285 2.34 9.32 -14.33
C ALA A 285 1.77 10.47 -15.18
N LEU A 286 2.52 11.54 -15.41
CA LEU A 286 2.12 12.63 -16.29
C LEU A 286 1.90 12.16 -17.74
N ARG A 287 2.82 11.34 -18.28
CA ARG A 287 2.70 10.80 -19.66
C ARG A 287 1.51 9.86 -19.83
N THR A 288 1.08 9.18 -18.77
CA THR A 288 -0.01 8.19 -18.79
C THR A 288 -1.35 8.74 -18.30
N GLY A 289 -1.41 10.03 -17.96
CA GLY A 289 -2.62 10.69 -17.47
C GLY A 289 -3.05 10.25 -16.06
N LEU A 290 -2.13 9.74 -15.25
CA LEU A 290 -2.33 9.37 -13.83
C LEU A 290 -2.17 10.59 -12.90
N THR A 291 -2.80 11.70 -13.26
CA THR A 291 -2.73 12.96 -12.50
C THR A 291 -3.85 13.05 -11.48
N TYR A 292 -3.69 13.91 -10.49
CA TYR A 292 -4.65 14.10 -9.43
C TYR A 292 -5.98 14.56 -10.01
N THR A 293 -7.08 13.95 -9.55
CA THR A 293 -8.43 14.42 -9.88
C THR A 293 -8.94 15.24 -8.70
N PRO A 294 -9.07 16.57 -8.82
CA PRO A 294 -9.64 17.40 -7.77
C PRO A 294 -11.01 16.90 -7.36
N HIS A 295 -11.30 16.97 -6.07
CA HIS A 295 -12.65 16.74 -5.60
C HIS A 295 -13.51 17.91 -6.07
N ALA A 296 -14.63 17.65 -6.75
CA ALA A 296 -15.64 18.69 -6.92
C ALA A 296 -16.18 18.99 -5.53
N THR A 297 -15.78 20.12 -4.94
CA THR A 297 -16.32 20.60 -3.67
C THR A 297 -17.83 20.78 -3.83
N GLY A 298 -18.61 19.85 -3.29
CA GLY A 298 -20.07 19.92 -3.26
C GLY A 298 -20.74 18.64 -3.75
N VAL A 299 -21.42 17.97 -2.81
CA VAL A 299 -22.23 16.76 -2.97
C VAL A 299 -21.41 15.47 -2.98
N GLU A 300 -21.06 15.00 -1.78
CA GLU A 300 -20.92 13.56 -1.56
C GLU A 300 -22.30 12.94 -1.83
N PRO A 301 -22.46 12.05 -2.83
CA PRO A 301 -23.69 11.28 -2.92
C PRO A 301 -23.75 10.43 -1.65
N GLU A 302 -24.76 10.66 -0.81
CA GLU A 302 -25.10 9.78 0.30
C GLU A 302 -25.05 8.34 -0.21
N GLN A 303 -24.12 7.54 0.33
CA GLN A 303 -24.17 6.11 0.07
C GLN A 303 -25.52 5.63 0.60
N PRO A 304 -26.35 4.96 -0.24
CA PRO A 304 -27.66 4.51 0.20
C PRO A 304 -27.47 3.62 1.41
N SER A 305 -28.21 3.91 2.47
CA SER A 305 -28.16 3.12 3.69
C SER A 305 -28.49 1.65 3.38
N VAL A 306 -28.07 0.72 4.23
CA VAL A 306 -28.45 -0.69 4.10
C VAL A 306 -29.98 -0.82 3.98
N ALA A 307 -30.74 0.01 4.70
CA ALA A 307 -32.20 0.07 4.61
C ALA A 307 -32.72 0.50 3.22
N ASP A 308 -32.00 1.39 2.51
CA ASP A 308 -32.36 1.82 1.17
C ASP A 308 -32.03 0.77 0.10
N LEU A 309 -30.96 0.01 0.32
CA LEU A 309 -30.63 -1.16 -0.51
C LEU A 309 -31.66 -2.28 -0.32
N THR A 310 -32.09 -2.56 0.92
CA THR A 310 -33.13 -3.55 1.21
C THR A 310 -34.49 -3.14 0.63
N ARG A 311 -34.88 -1.86 0.72
CA ARG A 311 -36.10 -1.34 0.08
C ARG A 311 -36.07 -1.47 -1.45
N ARG A 312 -34.93 -1.20 -2.08
CA ARG A 312 -34.77 -1.36 -3.54
C ARG A 312 -34.86 -2.82 -3.97
N HIS A 313 -34.38 -3.75 -3.15
CA HIS A 313 -34.48 -5.18 -3.40
C HIS A 313 -35.95 -5.66 -3.34
N HIS A 314 -36.68 -5.32 -2.28
CA HIS A 314 -38.10 -5.69 -2.17
C HIS A 314 -39.00 -5.03 -3.23
N ARG A 315 -38.68 -3.83 -3.71
CA ARG A 315 -39.43 -3.19 -4.80
C ARG A 315 -39.21 -3.87 -6.16
N ARG A 316 -38.09 -4.57 -6.35
CA ARG A 316 -37.81 -5.37 -7.57
C ARG A 316 -38.49 -6.74 -7.54
N GLU A 317 -38.77 -7.27 -6.35
CA GLU A 317 -39.42 -8.57 -6.17
C GLU A 317 -40.95 -8.50 -6.06
N ALA A 318 -41.55 -7.31 -6.12
CA ALA A 318 -43.00 -7.19 -6.15
C ALA A 318 -43.56 -7.90 -7.41
N PRO A 319 -44.44 -8.91 -7.26
CA PRO A 319 -44.93 -9.67 -8.39
C PRO A 319 -45.81 -8.78 -9.28
N THR A 320 -45.51 -8.79 -10.57
CA THR A 320 -46.32 -8.14 -11.62
C THR A 320 -47.75 -8.70 -11.55
N PRO A 321 -48.80 -7.88 -11.46
CA PRO A 321 -50.17 -8.40 -11.45
C PRO A 321 -50.46 -9.12 -12.78
N SER A 322 -50.89 -10.37 -12.69
CA SER A 322 -51.24 -11.23 -13.82
C SER A 322 -52.32 -10.55 -14.68
N ARG A 323 -52.02 -10.37 -15.97
CA ARG A 323 -53.00 -9.90 -16.97
C ARG A 323 -54.17 -10.89 -17.07
N PRO A 324 -55.43 -10.44 -17.10
CA PRO A 324 -56.58 -11.33 -17.30
C PRO A 324 -56.57 -11.89 -18.73
N HIS A 325 -56.74 -13.21 -18.85
CA HIS A 325 -56.82 -13.90 -20.13
C HIS A 325 -58.07 -13.46 -20.92
N LEU A 326 -57.87 -12.94 -22.13
CA LEU A 326 -58.95 -12.70 -23.09
C LEU A 326 -59.46 -14.06 -23.61
N ARG A 327 -60.73 -14.36 -23.33
CA ARG A 327 -61.45 -15.53 -23.85
C ARG A 327 -61.68 -15.33 -25.35
N ARG A 328 -61.02 -16.11 -26.21
CA ARG A 328 -61.29 -16.14 -27.67
C ARG A 328 -62.69 -16.71 -27.91
N ALA A 329 -63.49 -15.99 -28.70
CA ALA A 329 -64.74 -16.46 -29.25
C ALA A 329 -64.47 -17.14 -30.61
N ASP A 330 -65.00 -18.34 -30.77
CA ASP A 330 -64.96 -19.12 -32.01
C ASP A 330 -65.97 -18.56 -33.00
N SER A 331 -65.54 -18.28 -34.24
CA SER A 331 -66.44 -18.17 -35.39
C SER A 331 -65.88 -18.97 -36.54
N HIS A 332 -66.29 -20.24 -36.63
CA HIS A 332 -66.17 -21.05 -37.82
C HIS A 332 -67.28 -20.68 -38.81
N THR A 333 -66.85 -20.13 -39.93
CA THR A 333 -67.61 -19.96 -41.19
C THR A 333 -67.79 -21.30 -41.88
N GLY A 334 -69.02 -21.62 -42.27
CA GLY A 334 -69.36 -22.75 -43.12
C GLY A 334 -69.45 -22.36 -44.61
N LEU A 335 -68.81 -23.19 -45.44
CA LEU A 335 -69.14 -23.64 -46.80
C LEU A 335 -69.45 -22.62 -47.92
N GLU A 336 -68.56 -22.64 -48.92
CA GLU A 336 -68.81 -22.41 -50.37
C GLU A 336 -69.76 -23.49 -50.95
N PRO A 337 -70.35 -23.32 -52.17
CA PRO A 337 -70.04 -22.36 -53.24
C PRO A 337 -71.14 -21.36 -53.62
#